data_AF-A0AAD6T7G8-F1
#
_entry.id   AF-A0AAD6T7G8-F1
#
_cell.length_a   1.000
_cell.length_b   1.000
_cell.length_c   1.000
_cell.angle_alpha   90.00
_cell.angle_beta   90.00
_cell.angle_gamma   90.00
#
_symmetry.space_group_name_H-M   'P 1'
#
loop_
_entity.id
_entity.type
_entity.pdbx_description
1 polymer ?
#
loop_
_entity_poly.entity_id
_entity_poly.type
_entity_poly.pdbx_seq_one_letter_code
_entity_poly.pdbx_strand_id
1 'polypeptide(L)'
;MVAVELALRTVIAAGRRKAHLILRSDNQGVIGALAAGKSHGRQENTILQHILRLFYENEIWFSVRYVPSAENLADAPSRGVRP
;
A
#
# COMPACT_ATOMS: atom_id res chain seq x y z
N MET A 1 4.63 -1.62 5.04
CA MET A 1 4.54 -0.25 4.50
C MET A 1 5.29 -0.05 3.18
N VAL A 2 6.53 -0.52 3.03
CA VAL A 2 7.33 -0.37 1.78
C VAL A 2 6.58 -0.81 0.52
N ALA A 3 5.93 -1.97 0.53
CA ALA A 3 5.18 -2.47 -0.63
C ALA A 3 4.04 -1.53 -1.07
N VAL A 4 3.37 -0.87 -0.12
CA VAL A 4 2.29 0.09 -0.41
C VAL A 4 2.86 1.34 -1.09
N GLU A 5 3.97 1.86 -0.56
CA GLU A 5 4.63 3.01 -1.16
C GLU A 5 5.15 2.70 -2.56
N LEU A 6 5.77 1.53 -2.76
CA LEU A 6 6.26 1.08 -4.06
C LEU A 6 5.10 0.96 -5.07
N ALA A 7 3.97 0.37 -4.67
CA ALA A 7 2.79 0.27 -5.52
C ALA A 7 2.27 1.66 -5.93
N LEU A 8 2.13 2.58 -4.97
CA LEU A 8 1.67 3.94 -5.24
C LEU A 8 2.62 4.69 -6.19
N ARG A 9 3.93 4.65 -5.92
CA ARG A 9 4.95 5.27 -6.79
C ARG A 9 4.92 4.69 -8.20
N THR A 10 4.71 3.39 -8.34
CA THR A 10 4.61 2.72 -9.65
C THR A 10 3.39 3.23 -10.43
N VAL A 11 2.24 3.38 -9.75
CA VAL A 11 1.02 3.92 -10.36
C VAL A 11 1.18 5.39 -10.76
N ILE A 12 1.81 6.21 -9.92
CA ILE A 12 2.12 7.62 -10.23
C ILE A 12 3.08 7.71 -11.41
N ALA A 13 4.15 6.90 -11.42
CA ALA A 13 5.14 6.87 -12.51
C ALA A 13 4.52 6.42 -13.84
N ALA A 14 3.49 5.58 -13.81
CA ALA A 14 2.70 5.21 -14.99
C ALA A 14 1.72 6.30 -15.46
N GLY A 15 1.77 7.51 -14.87
CA GLY A 15 0.93 8.65 -15.25
C GLY A 15 -0.53 8.54 -14.80
N ARG A 16 -0.86 7.60 -13.91
CA ARG A 16 -2.23 7.43 -13.42
C ARG A 16 -2.52 8.47 -12.34
N ARG A 17 -3.61 9.20 -12.51
CA ARG A 17 -4.19 10.16 -11.55
C ARG A 17 -5.69 9.94 -11.46
N LYS A 18 -6.35 10.47 -10.43
CA LYS A 18 -7.82 10.35 -10.27
C LYS A 18 -8.29 8.89 -10.29
N ALA A 19 -7.53 8.02 -9.64
CA ALA A 19 -7.73 6.57 -9.68
C ALA A 19 -8.06 6.02 -8.28
N HIS A 20 -8.75 4.88 -8.25
CA HIS A 20 -8.99 4.13 -7.01
C HIS A 20 -8.16 2.85 -7.01
N LEU A 21 -7.23 2.73 -6.06
CA LEU A 21 -6.41 1.53 -5.87
C LEU A 21 -7.06 0.59 -4.87
N ILE A 22 -7.08 -0.70 -5.21
CA ILE A 22 -7.47 -1.76 -4.27
C ILE A 22 -6.19 -2.43 -3.79
N LEU A 23 -5.76 -2.11 -2.57
CA LEU A 23 -4.60 -2.69 -1.93
C LEU A 23 -4.99 -4.03 -1.31
N ARG A 24 -4.37 -5.12 -1.78
CA ARG A 24 -4.55 -6.46 -1.23
C ARG A 24 -3.35 -6.80 -0.35
N SER A 25 -3.58 -7.16 0.90
CA SER A 25 -2.52 -7.45 1.88
C SER A 25 -2.94 -8.62 2.76
N ASP A 26 -1.99 -9.49 3.11
CA ASP A 26 -2.14 -10.50 4.16
C ASP A 26 -1.69 -9.97 5.54
N ASN A 27 -0.92 -8.88 5.56
CA ASN A 27 -0.42 -8.26 6.77
C ASN A 27 -1.50 -7.40 7.47
N GLN A 28 -2.03 -7.91 8.57
CA GLN A 28 -3.05 -7.24 9.41
C GLN A 28 -2.58 -5.89 9.98
N GLY A 29 -1.29 -5.75 10.30
CA GLY A 29 -0.72 -4.48 10.79
C GLY A 29 -0.80 -3.38 9.74
N VAL A 30 -0.45 -3.71 8.49
CA VAL A 30 -0.57 -2.76 7.35
C VAL A 30 -2.04 -2.41 7.09
N ILE A 31 -2.94 -3.41 7.10
CA ILE A 31 -4.38 -3.18 6.93
C ILE A 31 -4.91 -2.24 8.01
N GLY A 32 -4.62 -2.54 9.27
CA GLY A 32 -5.06 -1.75 10.42
C GLY A 32 -4.52 -0.32 10.37
N ALA A 33 -3.22 -0.16 10.06
CA ALA A 33 -2.60 1.15 9.98
C ALA A 33 -3.20 2.03 8.86
N LEU A 34 -3.44 1.45 7.68
CA LEU A 34 -4.08 2.14 6.56
C LEU A 34 -5.53 2.49 6.85
N ALA A 35 -6.29 1.58 7.45
CA ALA A 35 -7.69 1.80 7.81
C ALA A 35 -7.84 2.87 8.90
N ALA A 36 -6.92 2.90 9.89
CA ALA A 36 -6.93 3.88 10.97
C ALA A 36 -6.32 5.23 10.59
N GLY A 37 -5.58 5.30 9.47
CA GLY A 37 -4.80 6.48 9.09
C GLY A 37 -3.63 6.80 10.02
N LYS A 38 -3.24 5.87 10.90
CA LYS A 38 -2.12 6.01 11.86
C LYS A 38 -1.53 4.65 12.23
N SER A 39 -0.25 4.62 12.61
CA SER A 39 0.41 3.48 13.27
C SER A 39 0.89 3.85 14.68
N HIS A 40 1.08 2.85 15.55
CA HIS A 40 1.63 3.01 16.90
C HIS A 40 3.12 3.36 16.90
N GLY A 41 3.90 2.79 15.97
CA GLY A 41 5.34 3.04 15.89
C GLY A 41 5.62 4.42 15.29
N ARG A 42 6.47 5.25 15.94
CA ARG A 42 6.76 6.61 15.46
C ARG A 42 7.29 6.63 14.02
N GLN A 43 8.29 5.81 13.72
CA GLN A 43 8.89 5.72 12.39
C GLN A 43 7.89 5.20 11.35
N GLU A 44 7.17 4.14 11.68
CA GLU A 44 6.14 3.58 10.79
C GLU A 44 5.03 4.58 10.51
N ASN A 45 4.59 5.33 11.53
CA ASN A 45 3.58 6.36 11.38
C ASN A 45 4.08 7.52 10.50
N THR A 46 5.35 7.93 10.62
CA THR A 46 5.93 8.94 9.70
C THR A 46 5.87 8.47 8.24
N ILE A 47 6.22 7.20 7.98
CA ILE A 47 6.14 6.61 6.63
C ILE A 47 4.68 6.55 6.16
N LEU A 48 3.75 6.14 7.02
CA LEU A 48 2.32 6.11 6.71
C LEU A 48 1.80 7.49 6.34
N GLN A 49 2.09 8.53 7.13
CA GLN A 49 1.66 9.90 6.82
C GLN A 49 2.24 10.39 5.48
N HIS A 50 3.48 10.02 5.17
CA HIS A 50 4.07 10.31 3.86
C HIS A 50 3.30 9.65 2.71
N ILE A 51 2.95 8.36 2.86
CA ILE A 51 2.17 7.62 1.86
C ILE A 51 0.77 8.21 1.69
N LEU A 52 0.07 8.52 2.77
CA LEU A 52 -1.26 9.13 2.73
C LEU A 52 -1.23 10.50 2.05
N ARG A 53 -0.17 11.29 2.29
CA ARG A 53 0.07 12.55 1.60
C ARG A 53 0.24 12.34 0.08
N LEU A 54 1.01 11.34 -0.34
CA LEU A 54 1.20 11.04 -1.76
C LEU A 54 -0.11 10.61 -2.46
N PHE A 55 -0.97 9.85 -1.77
CA PHE A 55 -2.31 9.53 -2.26
C PHE A 55 -3.12 10.80 -2.52
N TYR A 56 -3.15 11.70 -1.52
CA TYR A 56 -3.87 12.96 -1.61
C TYR A 56 -3.36 13.87 -2.73
N GLU A 57 -2.05 14.11 -2.79
CA GLU A 57 -1.42 15.01 -3.78
C GLU A 57 -1.60 14.56 -5.24
N ASN A 58 -1.89 13.27 -5.46
CA ASN A 58 -2.11 12.70 -6.78
C ASN A 58 -3.58 12.39 -7.10
N GLU A 59 -4.50 12.80 -6.23
CA GLU A 59 -5.94 12.49 -6.35
C GLU A 59 -6.18 10.98 -6.48
N ILE A 60 -5.42 10.18 -5.75
CA ILE A 60 -5.55 8.73 -5.75
C ILE A 60 -6.24 8.31 -4.46
N TRP A 61 -7.39 7.66 -4.58
CA TRP A 61 -8.06 7.01 -3.47
C TRP A 61 -7.57 5.58 -3.33
N PHE A 62 -7.73 5.01 -2.14
CA PHE A 62 -7.47 3.58 -1.94
C PHE A 62 -8.54 2.92 -1.09
N SER A 63 -8.69 1.61 -1.27
CA SER A 63 -9.34 0.71 -0.32
C SER A 63 -8.37 -0.42 -0.01
N VAL A 64 -8.46 -0.97 1.20
CA VAL A 64 -7.63 -2.11 1.60
C VAL A 64 -8.50 -3.35 1.77
N ARG A 65 -8.03 -4.48 1.27
CA ARG A 65 -8.69 -5.79 1.42
C ARG A 65 -7.70 -6.81 1.94
N TYR A 66 -8.14 -7.56 2.95
CA TYR A 66 -7.41 -8.73 3.39
C TYR A 66 -7.42 -9.80 2.31
N VAL A 67 -6.29 -10.47 2.13
CA VAL A 67 -6.16 -11.73 1.39
C VAL A 67 -5.34 -12.73 2.21
N PRO A 68 -5.65 -14.03 2.18
CA PRO A 68 -4.75 -15.04 2.74
C PRO A 68 -3.39 -15.01 2.05
N SER A 69 -2.30 -15.32 2.78
CA SER A 69 -0.94 -15.34 2.19
C SER A 69 -0.81 -16.27 0.98
N ALA A 70 -1.54 -17.38 0.96
CA ALA A 70 -1.56 -18.31 -0.17
C ALA A 70 -2.14 -17.69 -1.46
N GLU A 71 -2.98 -16.66 -1.33
CA GLU A 71 -3.58 -15.92 -2.45
C GLU A 71 -2.88 -14.58 -2.72
N ASN A 72 -1.84 -14.26 -1.94
CA ASN A 72 -1.10 -13.02 -2.07
C ASN A 72 -0.13 -13.11 -3.26
N LEU A 73 -0.58 -12.60 -4.41
CA LEU A 73 0.23 -12.55 -5.64
C LEU A 73 1.55 -11.78 -5.47
N ALA A 74 1.71 -10.96 -4.42
CA ALA A 74 2.94 -10.26 -4.15
C ALA A 74 3.99 -11.11 -3.40
N ASP A 75 3.63 -12.27 -2.81
CA ASP A 75 4.56 -13.12 -2.07
C ASP A 75 5.66 -13.68 -2.98
N ALA A 76 5.30 -14.26 -4.13
CA ALA A 76 6.27 -14.80 -5.09
C ALA A 76 7.26 -13.72 -5.64
N PRO A 77 6.78 -12.56 -6.14
CA PRO A 77 7.67 -11.44 -6.52
C PRO A 77 8.54 -10.94 -5.38
N SER A 78 8.04 -10.90 -4.15
CA SER A 78 8.83 -10.47 -2.98
C SER A 78 9.98 -11.43 -2.65
N ARG A 79 9.89 -12.68 -3.09
CA ARG A 79 10.92 -13.71 -2.98
C ARG A 79 11.81 -13.82 -4.23
N GLY A 80 11.66 -12.90 -5.18
CA GLY A 80 12.43 -12.88 -6.42
C GLY A 80 11.91 -13.80 -7.53
N VAL A 81 10.72 -14.40 -7.37
CA VAL A 81 10.08 -15.22 -8.40
C VAL A 81 9.25 -14.31 -9.31
N ARG A 82 9.53 -14.29 -10.61
CA ARG A 82 8.80 -13.46 -11.58
C ARG A 82 7.39 -14.01 -11.82
N PRO A 83 6.37 -13.14 -11.96
CA PRO A 83 5.03 -13.53 -12.39
C PRO A 83 5.00 -13.97 -13.86
#